data_AF-A0A5K1F9K6-F1
#
_entry.id   AF-A0A5K1F9K6-F1
#
_cell.length_a   1.000
_cell.length_b   1.000
_cell.length_c   1.000
_cell.angle_alpha   90.00
_cell.angle_beta   90.00
_cell.angle_gamma   90.00
#
_symmetry.space_group_name_H-M   'P 1'
#
loop_
_entity.id
_entity.type
_entity.pdbx_description
1 polymer ?
#
loop_
_entity_poly.entity_id
_entity_poly.type
_entity_poly.pdbx_seq_one_letter_code
_entity_poly.pdbx_strand_id
1 'polypeptide(L)'
;TGALQLTNGQRTMNLPGITGQAFYPAILQFKKGPSATTTRSFSTHFVFEIVSKDQKPGGHGFAFVLAPSTNFCSASGGPFLGFVNQSNNVNPNNHIFAVEFDTVQQVDLEDRDGNHVGIDVNGVISNTSESAAYYTELNKKETVLLDSQTPIQAWIEYDGKGKQLN
;
A
#
# COMPACT_ATOMS: atom_id res chain seq x y z
N THR A 1 9.98 21.88 0.28
CA THR A 1 8.56 21.51 0.49
C THR A 1 8.51 20.61 1.72
N GLY A 2 7.48 20.70 2.57
CA GLY A 2 7.37 19.86 3.78
C GLY A 2 6.91 18.42 3.51
N ALA A 3 7.14 17.90 2.30
CA ALA A 3 6.64 16.60 1.86
C ALA A 3 7.58 15.48 2.34
N LEU A 4 6.99 14.35 2.76
CA LEU A 4 7.73 13.13 3.06
C LEU A 4 8.07 12.41 1.75
N GLN A 5 9.37 12.23 1.49
CA GLN A 5 9.84 11.49 0.34
C GLN A 5 10.23 10.05 0.74
N LEU A 6 9.47 9.05 0.30
CA LEU A 6 9.76 7.64 0.57
C LEU A 6 10.90 7.10 -0.31
N THR A 7 10.92 7.44 -1.60
CA THR A 7 11.95 6.98 -2.54
C THR A 7 12.54 8.15 -3.33
N ASN A 8 13.76 7.97 -3.83
CA ASN A 8 14.51 9.04 -4.49
C ASN A 8 14.15 9.25 -5.98
N GLY A 9 13.13 8.55 -6.50
CA GLY A 9 12.69 8.59 -7.90
C GLY A 9 13.68 8.03 -8.92
N GLN A 10 14.77 7.39 -8.48
CA GLN A 10 15.77 6.80 -9.37
C GLN A 10 15.31 5.43 -9.85
N ARG A 11 15.40 5.20 -11.17
CA ARG A 11 15.15 3.88 -11.73
C ARG A 11 16.25 2.91 -11.31
N THR A 12 15.82 1.76 -10.78
CA THR A 12 16.68 0.62 -10.47
C THR A 12 16.12 -0.62 -11.17
N MET A 13 17.02 -1.40 -11.76
CA MET A 13 16.68 -2.66 -12.44
C MET A 13 17.10 -3.89 -11.62
N ASN A 14 17.74 -3.68 -10.46
CA ASN A 14 18.30 -4.75 -9.63
C ASN A 14 17.55 -4.86 -8.30
N LEU A 15 17.27 -6.09 -7.88
CA LEU A 15 16.81 -6.37 -6.51
C LEU A 15 17.93 -6.09 -5.48
N PRO A 16 17.58 -5.67 -4.26
CA PRO A 16 16.22 -5.57 -3.70
C PRO A 16 15.47 -4.31 -4.13
N GLY A 17 15.95 -3.48 -5.06
CA GLY A 17 15.31 -2.23 -5.43
C GLY A 17 15.51 -1.12 -4.39
N ILE A 18 14.87 0.02 -4.59
CA ILE A 18 14.89 1.14 -3.64
C ILE A 18 13.61 1.09 -2.82
N THR A 19 13.75 1.17 -1.50
CA THR A 19 12.65 1.23 -0.55
C THR A 19 12.81 2.42 0.37
N GLY A 20 11.70 2.87 0.93
CA GLY A 20 11.70 3.75 2.09
C GLY A 20 10.38 3.64 2.80
N GLN A 21 10.43 3.67 4.13
CA GLN A 21 9.29 3.52 5.00
C GLN A 21 9.29 4.66 6.02
N ALA A 22 8.09 5.08 6.43
CA ALA A 22 7.90 6.00 7.54
C ALA A 22 6.78 5.48 8.43
N PHE A 23 7.02 5.47 9.74
CA PHE A 23 6.06 4.96 10.71
C PHE A 23 5.69 6.04 11.71
N TYR A 24 4.43 6.02 12.13
CA TYR A 24 3.99 6.78 13.29
C TYR A 24 4.75 6.28 14.53
N PRO A 25 5.34 7.16 15.34
CA PRO A 25 6.32 6.76 16.36
C PRO A 25 5.70 6.00 17.55
N ALA A 26 4.39 6.11 17.77
CA ALA A 26 3.72 5.43 18.89
C ALA A 26 3.03 4.15 18.43
N ILE A 27 3.09 3.12 19.29
CA ILE A 27 2.38 1.86 19.08
C ILE A 27 0.87 2.09 19.20
N LEU A 28 0.12 1.69 18.18
CA LEU A 28 -1.33 1.76 18.16
C LEU A 28 -1.94 0.41 18.53
N GLN A 29 -2.76 0.37 19.57
CA GLN A 29 -3.39 -0.87 20.03
C GLN A 29 -4.75 -1.11 19.35
N PHE A 30 -4.75 -1.85 18.24
CA PHE A 30 -5.96 -2.19 17.49
C PHE A 30 -6.84 -3.26 18.15
N LYS A 31 -6.29 -4.06 19.07
CA LYS A 31 -7.03 -5.13 19.76
C LYS A 31 -6.79 -5.03 21.27
N LYS A 32 -7.87 -5.04 22.08
CA LYS A 32 -7.79 -4.90 23.55
C LYS A 32 -7.18 -6.12 24.26
N GLY A 33 -6.98 -7.24 23.56
CA GLY A 33 -6.34 -8.44 24.08
C GLY A 33 -6.56 -9.65 23.17
N PRO A 34 -5.94 -10.81 23.45
CA PRO A 34 -6.03 -12.00 22.59
C PRO A 34 -7.46 -12.46 22.34
N SER A 35 -8.31 -12.39 23.37
CA SER A 35 -9.72 -12.83 23.35
C SER A 35 -10.71 -11.81 22.80
N ALA A 36 -10.27 -10.60 22.44
CA ALA A 36 -11.19 -9.60 21.90
C ALA A 36 -11.76 -10.10 20.55
N THR A 37 -13.08 -10.03 20.40
CA THR A 37 -13.80 -10.43 19.18
C THR A 37 -13.91 -9.30 18.17
N THR A 38 -13.62 -8.07 18.60
CA THR A 38 -13.62 -6.85 17.79
C THR A 38 -12.26 -6.16 17.83
N THR A 39 -11.96 -5.51 16.72
CA THR A 39 -10.83 -4.60 16.54
C THR A 39 -11.31 -3.15 16.69
N ARG A 40 -10.40 -2.22 16.94
CA ARG A 40 -10.74 -0.79 16.94
C ARG A 40 -10.96 -0.33 15.49
N SER A 41 -11.98 0.48 15.29
CA SER A 41 -12.15 1.22 14.04
C SER A 41 -11.04 2.27 13.89
N PHE A 42 -10.64 2.55 12.66
CA PHE A 42 -9.69 3.61 12.35
C PHE A 42 -10.05 4.30 11.04
N SER A 43 -9.56 5.53 10.88
CA SER A 43 -9.59 6.26 9.62
C SER A 43 -8.23 6.92 9.44
N THR A 44 -7.71 6.91 8.22
CA THR A 44 -6.52 7.65 7.81
C THR A 44 -6.79 8.31 6.47
N HIS A 45 -6.21 9.49 6.26
CA HIS A 45 -6.23 10.17 4.97
C HIS A 45 -4.86 10.77 4.70
N PHE A 46 -4.49 10.79 3.43
CA PHE A 46 -3.21 11.34 3.01
C PHE A 46 -3.30 11.83 1.57
N VAL A 47 -2.41 12.75 1.23
CA VAL A 47 -2.18 13.19 -0.15
C VAL A 47 -0.83 12.65 -0.57
N PHE A 48 -0.79 11.98 -1.71
CA PHE A 48 0.44 11.41 -2.26
C PHE A 48 0.61 11.82 -3.72
N GLU A 49 1.82 11.65 -4.22
CA GLU A 49 2.17 11.86 -5.62
C GLU A 49 3.24 10.81 -5.96
N ILE A 50 3.04 10.06 -7.04
CA ILE A 50 4.04 9.13 -7.56
C ILE A 50 4.77 9.82 -8.71
N VAL A 51 6.06 10.10 -8.50
CA VAL A 51 6.88 10.87 -9.43
C VAL A 51 8.13 10.10 -9.82
N SER A 52 8.38 10.03 -11.12
CA SER A 52 9.57 9.44 -11.72
C SER A 52 10.46 10.53 -12.31
N LYS A 53 11.78 10.47 -12.03
CA LYS A 53 12.75 11.44 -12.55
C LYS A 53 12.97 11.32 -14.06
N ASP A 54 12.65 10.17 -14.65
CA ASP A 54 12.86 9.91 -16.07
C ASP A 54 11.72 10.47 -16.95
N GLN A 55 10.80 11.27 -16.38
CA GLN A 55 9.59 11.78 -17.04
C GLN A 55 8.74 10.67 -17.70
N LYS A 56 8.84 9.46 -17.17
CA LYS A 56 8.03 8.31 -17.58
C LYS A 56 7.19 7.86 -16.40
N PRO A 57 5.92 7.47 -16.61
CA PRO A 57 5.13 6.74 -15.62
C PRO A 57 6.00 5.61 -15.02
N GLY A 58 5.97 5.43 -13.69
CA GLY A 58 6.80 4.39 -13.07
C GLY A 58 7.13 4.54 -11.59
N GLY A 59 7.78 3.49 -11.09
CA GLY A 59 7.69 3.04 -9.69
C GLY A 59 6.91 1.72 -9.67
N HIS A 60 6.93 0.98 -8.57
CA HIS A 60 5.98 -0.15 -8.39
C HIS A 60 4.75 0.27 -7.58
N GLY A 61 4.81 1.43 -6.93
CA GLY A 61 3.74 1.91 -6.05
C GLY A 61 4.24 2.20 -4.64
N PHE A 62 3.28 2.27 -3.72
CA PHE A 62 3.52 2.32 -2.28
C PHE A 62 2.35 1.67 -1.55
N ALA A 63 2.52 1.42 -0.25
CA ALA A 63 1.45 0.89 0.59
C ALA A 63 1.31 1.66 1.91
N PHE A 64 0.07 1.79 2.38
CA PHE A 64 -0.22 2.05 3.78
C PHE A 64 -0.13 0.73 4.55
N VAL A 65 0.67 0.65 5.61
CA VAL A 65 0.96 -0.60 6.31
C VAL A 65 0.60 -0.52 7.80
N LEU A 66 -0.14 -1.53 8.28
CA LEU A 66 -0.29 -1.86 9.68
C LEU A 66 0.51 -3.13 9.97
N ALA A 67 1.48 -3.04 10.87
CA ALA A 67 2.39 -4.14 11.19
C ALA A 67 2.74 -4.18 12.69
N PRO A 68 3.13 -5.35 13.23
CA PRO A 68 3.52 -5.50 14.63
C PRO A 68 4.90 -4.89 14.95
N SER A 69 5.69 -4.53 13.93
CA SER A 69 7.03 -3.98 14.04
C SER A 69 7.28 -2.97 12.92
N THR A 70 8.14 -1.99 13.17
CA THR A 70 8.62 -1.03 12.17
C THR A 70 9.92 -1.48 11.49
N ASN A 71 10.42 -2.67 11.82
CA ASN A 71 11.63 -3.22 11.23
C ASN A 71 11.31 -3.93 9.90
N PHE A 72 11.62 -3.26 8.80
CA PHE A 72 11.49 -3.77 7.43
C PHE A 72 12.85 -3.87 6.72
N CYS A 73 13.95 -4.05 7.46
CA CYS A 73 15.29 -4.10 6.87
C CYS A 73 15.49 -5.27 5.88
N SER A 74 14.69 -6.34 5.99
CA SER A 74 14.72 -7.47 5.05
C SER A 74 13.75 -7.31 3.89
N ALA A 75 12.89 -6.29 3.89
CA ALA A 75 11.91 -6.10 2.83
C ALA A 75 12.57 -5.62 1.54
N SER A 76 12.06 -6.10 0.42
CA SER A 76 12.48 -5.71 -0.91
C SER A 76 11.53 -4.67 -1.47
N GLY A 77 12.06 -3.76 -2.28
CA GLY A 77 11.28 -2.89 -3.13
C GLY A 77 10.88 -3.61 -4.40
N GLY A 78 10.54 -2.82 -5.41
CA GLY A 78 9.96 -3.36 -6.63
C GLY A 78 8.60 -4.01 -6.32
N PRO A 79 8.35 -5.24 -6.79
CA PRO A 79 7.04 -5.89 -6.68
C PRO A 79 6.66 -6.29 -5.25
N PHE A 80 7.56 -6.10 -4.28
CA PHE A 80 7.29 -6.38 -2.86
C PHE A 80 6.96 -5.13 -2.04
N LEU A 81 6.87 -3.97 -2.71
CA LEU A 81 6.44 -2.66 -2.19
C LEU A 81 7.14 -2.19 -0.89
N GLY A 82 8.26 -2.80 -0.52
CA GLY A 82 9.03 -2.44 0.67
C GLY A 82 8.47 -2.94 1.99
N PHE A 83 7.52 -3.89 2.01
CA PHE A 83 7.01 -4.47 3.26
C PHE A 83 7.14 -6.00 3.38
N VAL A 84 7.42 -6.71 2.29
CA VAL A 84 7.79 -8.14 2.29
C VAL A 84 8.98 -8.37 1.35
N ASN A 85 9.40 -9.62 1.20
CA ASN A 85 10.35 -10.06 0.21
C ASN A 85 9.92 -11.45 -0.32
N GLN A 86 10.69 -12.00 -1.25
CA GLN A 86 10.39 -13.29 -1.85
C GLN A 86 10.29 -14.46 -0.85
N SER A 87 11.04 -14.43 0.26
CA SER A 87 11.08 -15.55 1.21
C SER A 87 9.99 -15.49 2.28
N ASN A 88 9.43 -14.31 2.55
CA ASN A 88 8.34 -14.13 3.52
C ASN A 88 7.01 -13.68 2.90
N ASN A 89 6.92 -13.50 1.57
CA ASN A 89 5.65 -13.20 0.93
C ASN A 89 4.60 -14.26 1.32
N VAL A 90 3.37 -13.80 1.59
CA VAL A 90 2.21 -14.61 2.04
C VAL A 90 2.42 -15.45 3.31
N ASN A 91 3.49 -15.19 4.10
CA ASN A 91 3.72 -15.91 5.34
C ASN A 91 2.71 -15.47 6.42
N PRO A 92 1.84 -16.37 6.95
CA PRO A 92 0.80 -16.01 7.90
C PRO A 92 1.33 -15.44 9.24
N ASN A 93 2.62 -15.62 9.53
CA ASN A 93 3.28 -15.07 10.72
C ASN A 93 3.76 -13.62 10.55
N ASN A 94 3.62 -13.02 9.35
CA ASN A 94 3.96 -11.61 9.14
C ASN A 94 3.04 -10.70 9.97
N HIS A 95 1.76 -11.04 10.07
CA HIS A 95 0.71 -10.24 10.71
C HIS A 95 0.65 -8.81 10.16
N ILE A 96 0.84 -8.68 8.85
CA ILE A 96 0.83 -7.41 8.12
C ILE A 96 -0.53 -7.26 7.44
N PHE A 97 -1.09 -6.07 7.56
CA PHE A 97 -2.18 -5.59 6.71
C PHE A 97 -1.66 -4.40 5.90
N ALA A 98 -1.94 -4.37 4.61
CA ALA A 98 -1.57 -3.26 3.75
C ALA A 98 -2.72 -2.87 2.80
N VAL A 99 -2.74 -1.60 2.43
CA VAL A 99 -3.50 -1.10 1.28
C VAL A 99 -2.47 -0.56 0.29
N GLU A 100 -2.33 -1.26 -0.83
CA GLU A 100 -1.37 -0.93 -1.88
C GLU A 100 -1.99 -0.01 -2.95
N PHE A 101 -1.13 0.83 -3.52
CA PHE A 101 -1.41 1.66 -4.69
C PHE A 101 -0.37 1.28 -5.74
N ASP A 102 -0.68 0.26 -6.53
CA ASP A 102 0.24 -0.40 -7.44
C ASP A 102 0.15 0.19 -8.86
N THR A 103 1.31 0.41 -9.47
CA THR A 103 1.47 1.06 -10.78
C THR A 103 2.10 0.16 -11.84
N VAL A 104 2.28 -1.14 -11.57
CA VAL A 104 2.91 -2.08 -12.51
C VAL A 104 2.23 -3.43 -12.39
N GLN A 105 1.83 -4.03 -13.51
CA GLN A 105 1.24 -5.37 -13.45
C GLN A 105 2.32 -6.45 -13.27
N GLN A 106 2.25 -7.22 -12.20
CA GLN A 106 3.02 -8.44 -11.95
C GLN A 106 2.11 -9.64 -12.12
N VAL A 107 2.18 -10.27 -13.30
CA VAL A 107 1.37 -11.46 -13.61
C VAL A 107 1.62 -12.60 -12.61
N ASP A 108 2.85 -12.76 -12.15
CA ASP A 108 3.24 -13.80 -11.16
C ASP A 108 2.75 -13.50 -9.73
N LEU A 109 2.26 -12.28 -9.46
CA LEU A 109 1.62 -11.89 -8.20
C LEU A 109 0.10 -11.75 -8.31
N GLU A 110 -0.47 -12.18 -9.43
CA GLU A 110 -1.91 -12.17 -9.70
C GLU A 110 -2.52 -10.75 -9.80
N ASP A 111 -1.69 -9.75 -10.15
CA ASP A 111 -2.15 -8.37 -10.33
C ASP A 111 -3.22 -8.27 -11.41
N ARG A 112 -4.31 -7.60 -11.05
CA ARG A 112 -5.44 -7.37 -11.95
C ARG A 112 -5.04 -6.59 -13.19
N ASP A 113 -4.31 -5.49 -13.00
CA ASP A 113 -3.78 -4.61 -14.04
C ASP A 113 -2.61 -3.79 -13.47
N GLY A 114 -2.03 -2.89 -14.29
CA GLY A 114 -0.89 -2.06 -13.87
C GLY A 114 -1.26 -0.72 -13.24
N ASN A 115 -2.48 -0.55 -12.73
CA ASN A 115 -2.93 0.68 -12.08
C ASN A 115 -4.11 0.35 -11.16
N HIS A 116 -3.82 -0.20 -9.98
CA HIS A 116 -4.84 -0.72 -9.08
C HIS A 116 -4.58 -0.36 -7.61
N VAL A 117 -5.66 -0.45 -6.83
CA VAL A 117 -5.61 -0.40 -5.37
C VAL A 117 -5.93 -1.79 -4.84
N GLY A 118 -5.12 -2.28 -3.92
CA GLY A 118 -5.19 -3.64 -3.40
C GLY A 118 -5.29 -3.68 -1.88
N ILE A 119 -5.90 -4.75 -1.36
CA ILE A 119 -5.94 -5.05 0.07
C ILE A 119 -5.14 -6.33 0.32
N ASP A 120 -4.08 -6.16 1.09
CA ASP A 120 -3.05 -7.15 1.29
C ASP A 120 -3.02 -7.66 2.71
N VAL A 121 -3.02 -8.98 2.87
CA VAL A 121 -2.85 -9.65 4.16
C VAL A 121 -1.64 -10.57 4.10
N ASN A 122 -0.61 -10.21 4.85
CA ASN A 122 0.66 -10.93 4.99
C ASN A 122 1.57 -11.00 3.75
N GLY A 123 1.19 -10.42 2.62
CA GLY A 123 1.98 -10.43 1.38
C GLY A 123 1.38 -9.49 0.35
N VAL A 124 2.08 -9.33 -0.77
CA VAL A 124 1.69 -8.49 -1.93
C VAL A 124 0.75 -9.20 -2.91
N ILE A 125 0.29 -10.41 -2.58
CA ILE A 125 -0.79 -11.04 -3.34
C ILE A 125 -2.09 -10.55 -2.73
N SER A 126 -2.70 -9.57 -3.39
CA SER A 126 -3.94 -8.92 -3.00
C SER A 126 -5.06 -9.91 -2.69
N ASN A 127 -5.66 -9.80 -1.51
CA ASN A 127 -6.89 -10.53 -1.17
C ASN A 127 -8.08 -10.04 -2.00
N THR A 128 -8.07 -8.75 -2.34
CA THR A 128 -9.00 -8.14 -3.29
C THR A 128 -8.36 -6.87 -3.83
N SER A 129 -8.58 -6.59 -5.11
CA SER A 129 -8.06 -5.40 -5.77
C SER A 129 -9.03 -4.88 -6.83
N GLU A 130 -8.93 -3.58 -7.11
CA GLU A 130 -9.73 -2.90 -8.12
C GLU A 130 -8.87 -1.89 -8.88
N SER A 131 -9.13 -1.73 -10.18
CA SER A 131 -8.47 -0.71 -10.99
C SER A 131 -8.71 0.67 -10.36
N ALA A 132 -7.65 1.47 -10.22
CA ALA A 132 -7.70 2.72 -9.49
C ALA A 132 -8.69 3.70 -10.15
N ALA A 133 -9.69 4.10 -9.38
CA ALA A 133 -10.80 4.91 -9.84
C ALA A 133 -11.52 5.56 -8.66
N TYR A 134 -12.31 6.60 -8.95
CA TYR A 134 -13.23 7.20 -7.99
C TYR A 134 -14.63 7.28 -8.58
N TYR A 135 -15.63 7.38 -7.72
CA TYR A 135 -17.01 7.60 -8.12
C TYR A 135 -17.34 9.09 -8.04
N THR A 136 -17.88 9.65 -9.12
CA THR A 136 -18.43 11.00 -9.11
C THR A 136 -19.79 11.03 -8.40
N GLU A 137 -20.31 12.22 -8.13
CA GLU A 137 -21.65 12.42 -7.57
C GLU A 137 -22.77 11.76 -8.41
N LEU A 138 -22.51 11.48 -9.69
CA LEU A 138 -23.42 10.79 -10.61
C LEU A 138 -23.24 9.26 -10.62
N ASN A 139 -22.53 8.69 -9.65
CA ASN A 139 -22.15 7.27 -9.59
C ASN A 139 -21.37 6.78 -10.82
N LYS A 140 -20.69 7.68 -11.53
CA LYS A 140 -19.81 7.31 -12.64
C LYS A 140 -18.43 6.96 -12.08
N LYS A 141 -17.93 5.76 -12.39
CA LYS A 141 -16.55 5.35 -12.10
C LYS A 141 -15.61 6.02 -13.10
N GLU A 142 -14.72 6.87 -12.61
CA GLU A 142 -13.70 7.59 -13.39
C GLU A 142 -12.32 7.07 -13.01
N THR A 143 -11.49 6.74 -14.00
CA THR A 143 -10.13 6.23 -13.78
C THR A 143 -9.25 7.28 -13.10
N VAL A 144 -8.47 6.85 -12.12
CA VAL A 144 -7.34 7.60 -11.55
C VAL A 144 -6.06 6.93 -12.05
N LEU A 145 -5.17 7.68 -12.67
CA LEU A 145 -3.82 7.20 -12.95
C LEU A 145 -2.96 7.51 -11.74
N LEU A 146 -2.52 6.48 -11.01
CA LEU A 146 -1.80 6.62 -9.75
C LEU A 146 -0.44 7.31 -9.91
N ASP A 147 0.20 7.15 -11.07
CA ASP A 147 1.48 7.77 -11.43
C ASP A 147 1.32 8.94 -12.42
N SER A 148 0.19 9.64 -12.36
CA SER A 148 -0.09 10.84 -13.14
C SER A 148 0.85 12.02 -12.84
N GLN A 149 1.69 11.93 -11.80
CA GLN A 149 2.52 13.03 -11.29
C GLN A 149 1.68 14.24 -10.86
N THR A 150 0.47 13.97 -10.37
CA THR A 150 -0.40 14.97 -9.75
C THR A 150 -0.79 14.52 -8.36
N PRO A 151 -1.02 15.45 -7.41
CA PRO A 151 -1.48 15.09 -6.09
C PRO A 151 -2.79 14.30 -6.13
N ILE A 152 -2.82 13.15 -5.47
CA ILE A 152 -4.00 12.30 -5.27
C ILE A 152 -4.29 12.25 -3.78
N GLN A 153 -5.54 12.50 -3.40
CA GLN A 153 -6.02 12.32 -2.04
C GLN A 153 -6.69 10.95 -1.91
N ALA A 154 -6.27 10.19 -0.91
CA ALA A 154 -6.89 8.92 -0.55
C ALA A 154 -7.25 8.91 0.95
N TRP A 155 -8.23 8.08 1.30
CA TRP A 155 -8.58 7.75 2.66
C TRP A 155 -8.81 6.24 2.76
N ILE A 156 -8.61 5.72 3.97
CA ILE A 156 -8.87 4.32 4.32
C ILE A 156 -9.66 4.34 5.61
N GLU A 157 -10.82 3.69 5.61
CA GLU A 157 -11.71 3.61 6.76
C GLU A 157 -12.00 2.17 7.10
N TYR A 158 -11.76 1.80 8.36
CA TYR A 158 -12.07 0.47 8.87
C TYR A 158 -13.07 0.56 10.01
N ASP A 159 -14.22 -0.09 9.85
CA ASP A 159 -15.16 -0.35 10.94
C ASP A 159 -14.85 -1.69 11.61
N GLY A 160 -14.28 -1.63 12.81
CA GLY A 160 -13.95 -2.82 13.60
C GLY A 160 -15.15 -3.59 14.15
N LYS A 161 -16.36 -2.98 14.17
CA LYS A 161 -17.59 -3.68 14.58
C LYS A 161 -18.17 -4.48 13.40
N GLY A 162 -18.36 -3.84 12.25
CA GLY A 162 -18.86 -4.46 11.03
C GLY A 162 -17.82 -5.28 10.27
N LYS A 163 -16.53 -5.13 10.60
CA LYS A 163 -15.38 -5.68 9.87
C LYS A 163 -15.36 -5.26 8.39
N GLN A 164 -15.71 -4.00 8.16
CA GLN A 164 -15.77 -3.41 6.84
C GLN A 164 -14.59 -2.46 6.65
N LEU A 165 -13.94 -2.56 5.50
CA LEU A 165 -12.90 -1.64 5.05
C LEU A 165 -13.45 -0.90 3.82
N ASN A 166 -13.29 0.42 3.80
CA ASN A 166 -13.60 1.29 2.67
C ASN A 166 -12.36 2.10 2.26
#